data_AF-A0A7K2FMT7-F1
#
_entry.id   AF-A0A7K2FMT7-F1
#
_cell.length_a   1.000
_cell.length_b   1.000
_cell.length_c   1.000
_cell.angle_alpha   90.00
_cell.angle_beta   90.00
_cell.angle_gamma   90.00
#
_symmetry.space_group_name_H-M   'P 1'
#
loop_
_entity.id
_entity.type
_entity.pdbx_description
1 polymer ?
#
loop_
_entity_poly.entity_id
_entity_poly.type
_entity_poly.pdbx_seq_one_letter_code
_entity_poly.pdbx_strand_id
1 'polypeptide(L)'
;MDKGNIDTPDAADLDAAARRHSAAEGWALPDGGYPVRPADLHGAEDLRRAIHAVGRGRRDPHDTIRRHIMDRARALGLSSEIPDDWNPDGSLSES
;
A
#
# COMPACT_ATOMS: atom_id res chain seq x y z
N MET A 1 6.16 -9.75 -17.89
CA MET A 1 5.92 -8.29 -17.88
C MET A 1 7.19 -7.63 -17.40
N ASP A 2 7.56 -6.49 -17.98
CA ASP A 2 8.65 -5.67 -17.45
C ASP A 2 8.33 -5.27 -16.01
N LYS A 3 9.23 -5.62 -15.08
CA LYS A 3 9.04 -5.37 -13.65
C LYS A 3 9.66 -4.04 -13.20
N GLY A 4 10.38 -3.32 -14.07
CA GLY A 4 11.11 -2.11 -13.68
C GLY A 4 12.06 -2.34 -12.51
N ASN A 5 12.30 -1.30 -11.71
CA ASN A 5 13.11 -1.36 -10.49
C ASN A 5 12.36 -1.91 -9.25
N ILE A 6 11.59 -2.99 -9.40
CA ILE A 6 10.70 -3.54 -8.35
C ILE A 6 11.40 -3.89 -7.03
N ASP A 7 12.72 -4.10 -7.04
CA ASP A 7 13.51 -4.49 -5.86
C ASP A 7 14.13 -3.28 -5.12
N THR A 8 13.84 -2.04 -5.54
CA THR A 8 14.32 -0.86 -4.83
C THR A 8 13.81 -0.85 -3.37
N PRO A 9 14.65 -0.60 -2.36
CA PRO A 9 14.23 -0.65 -0.96
C PRO A 9 13.12 0.34 -0.60
N ASP A 10 13.12 1.53 -1.20
CA ASP A 10 12.07 2.52 -0.99
C ASP A 10 10.98 2.44 -2.05
N ALA A 11 9.73 2.24 -1.61
CA ALA A 11 8.55 2.27 -2.48
C ALA A 11 8.36 3.65 -3.15
N ALA A 12 8.89 4.72 -2.55
CA ALA A 12 8.90 6.06 -3.15
C ALA A 12 9.74 6.12 -4.43
N ASP A 13 10.84 5.36 -4.48
CA ASP A 13 11.81 5.33 -5.58
C ASP A 13 11.41 4.38 -6.72
N LEU A 14 10.24 3.72 -6.61
CA LEU A 14 9.71 2.88 -7.68
C LEU A 14 9.43 3.70 -8.94
N ASP A 15 9.98 3.24 -10.05
CA ASP A 15 9.76 3.78 -11.37
C ASP A 15 8.34 3.46 -11.88
N ALA A 16 8.02 4.02 -13.04
CA ALA A 16 6.70 3.85 -13.63
C ALA A 16 6.41 2.40 -14.04
N ALA A 17 7.41 1.60 -14.43
CA ALA A 17 7.22 0.20 -14.80
C ALA A 17 6.95 -0.66 -13.56
N ALA A 18 7.71 -0.47 -12.48
CA ALA A 18 7.52 -1.16 -11.21
C ALA A 18 6.17 -0.81 -10.55
N ARG A 19 5.74 0.46 -10.62
CA ARG A 19 4.40 0.87 -10.14
C ARG A 19 3.27 0.22 -10.93
N ARG A 20 3.37 0.19 -12.26
CA ARG A 20 2.40 -0.51 -13.12
C ARG A 20 2.37 -2.01 -12.85
N HIS A 21 3.55 -2.63 -12.69
CA HIS A 21 3.64 -4.04 -12.33
C HIS A 21 2.98 -4.30 -10.97
N SER A 22 3.27 -3.47 -9.96
CA SER A 22 2.64 -3.59 -8.63
C SER A 22 1.12 -3.46 -8.70
N ALA A 23 0.59 -2.55 -9.53
CA ALA A 23 -0.85 -2.42 -9.74
C ALA A 23 -1.44 -3.67 -10.41
N ALA A 24 -0.76 -4.21 -11.42
CA ALA A 24 -1.19 -5.43 -12.13
C ALA A 24 -1.23 -6.66 -11.23
N GLU A 25 -0.31 -6.76 -10.27
CA GLU A 25 -0.26 -7.84 -9.27
C GLU A 25 -1.19 -7.61 -8.06
N GLY A 26 -1.89 -6.46 -8.01
CA GLY A 26 -2.75 -6.08 -6.87
C GLY A 26 -1.98 -5.67 -5.61
N TRP A 27 -0.69 -5.33 -5.74
CA TRP A 27 0.15 -4.84 -4.65
C TRP A 27 0.06 -3.33 -4.48
N ALA A 28 -0.38 -2.61 -5.52
CA ALA A 28 -0.65 -1.18 -5.51
C ALA A 28 -2.09 -0.91 -5.97
N LEU A 29 -2.57 0.32 -5.78
CA LEU A 29 -3.80 0.81 -6.39
C LEU A 29 -3.71 0.78 -7.92
N PRO A 30 -4.84 0.86 -8.66
CA PRO A 30 -4.85 0.73 -10.13
C PRO A 30 -3.95 1.74 -10.88
N ASP A 31 -3.67 2.88 -10.26
CA ASP A 31 -2.79 3.92 -10.81
C ASP A 31 -1.31 3.74 -10.43
N GLY A 32 -0.97 2.71 -9.64
CA GLY A 32 0.36 2.47 -9.08
C GLY A 32 0.64 3.22 -7.77
N GLY A 33 -0.37 3.85 -7.17
CA GLY A 33 -0.29 4.47 -5.85
C GLY A 33 -0.28 3.45 -4.70
N TYR A 34 0.31 3.84 -3.57
CA TYR A 34 0.37 3.02 -2.34
C TYR A 34 0.82 1.56 -2.57
N PRO A 35 2.00 1.33 -3.19
CA PRO A 35 2.54 -0.01 -3.34
C PRO A 35 2.84 -0.63 -1.97
N VAL A 36 2.37 -1.85 -1.76
CA VAL A 36 2.69 -2.73 -0.63
C VAL A 36 3.03 -4.12 -1.19
N ARG A 37 4.31 -4.32 -1.50
CA ARG A 37 4.84 -5.52 -2.15
C ARG A 37 4.74 -6.76 -1.23
N PRO A 38 4.99 -7.99 -1.72
CA PRO A 38 4.99 -9.18 -0.87
C PRO A 38 6.22 -9.23 0.06
N ALA A 39 6.22 -10.19 0.99
CA ALA A 39 7.22 -10.31 2.05
C ALA A 39 8.63 -10.71 1.56
N ASP A 40 8.74 -11.34 0.39
CA ASP A 40 10.01 -11.67 -0.26
C ASP A 40 10.66 -10.47 -0.97
N LEU A 41 9.94 -9.34 -1.03
CA LEU A 41 10.47 -8.03 -1.38
C LEU A 41 10.49 -7.16 -0.10
N HIS A 42 9.89 -5.98 -0.15
CA HIS A 42 9.96 -4.99 0.94
C HIS A 42 8.60 -4.76 1.62
N GLY A 43 7.70 -5.74 1.57
CA GLY A 43 6.29 -5.58 1.94
C GLY A 43 6.02 -5.02 3.34
N ALA A 44 6.79 -5.42 4.35
CA ALA A 44 6.63 -4.90 5.71
C ALA A 44 7.01 -3.41 5.82
N GLU A 45 8.06 -2.98 5.12
CA GLU A 45 8.47 -1.57 5.08
C GLU A 45 7.47 -0.74 4.25
N ASP A 46 7.07 -1.26 3.09
CA ASP A 46 6.06 -0.62 2.26
C ASP A 46 4.75 -0.41 3.04
N LEU A 47 4.32 -1.39 3.84
CA LEU A 47 3.11 -1.31 4.66
C LEU A 47 3.19 -0.14 5.64
N ARG A 48 4.27 -0.02 6.40
CA ARG A 48 4.48 1.07 7.38
C ARG A 48 4.50 2.43 6.70
N ARG A 49 5.19 2.52 5.56
CA ARG A 49 5.20 3.74 4.75
C ARG A 49 3.80 4.10 4.25
N ALA A 50 3.03 3.12 3.77
CA ALA A 50 1.69 3.36 3.28
C ALA A 50 0.75 3.84 4.39
N ILE A 51 0.82 3.23 5.58
CA ILE A 51 0.08 3.68 6.78
C ILE A 51 0.44 5.12 7.13
N HIS A 52 1.73 5.49 7.08
CA HIS A 52 2.16 6.86 7.37
C HIS A 52 1.79 7.88 6.27
N ALA A 53 1.67 7.42 5.02
CA ALA A 53 1.42 8.27 3.87
C ALA A 53 -0.08 8.50 3.58
N VAL A 54 -0.98 7.66 4.08
CA VAL A 54 -2.42 7.87 3.87
C VAL A 54 -2.86 9.19 4.48
N GLY A 55 -3.77 9.90 3.79
CA GLY A 55 -4.20 11.25 4.16
C GLY A 55 -3.42 12.39 3.50
N ARG A 56 -2.22 12.13 2.94
CA ARG A 56 -1.42 13.15 2.23
C ARG A 56 -1.84 13.36 0.78
N GLY A 57 -2.33 12.31 0.14
CA GLY A 57 -2.78 12.33 -1.25
C GLY A 57 -4.20 12.87 -1.40
N ARG A 58 -4.50 13.50 -2.55
CA ARG A 58 -5.85 13.97 -2.92
C ARG A 58 -6.48 13.20 -4.08
N ARG A 59 -5.74 12.25 -4.67
CA ARG A 59 -6.16 11.56 -5.89
C ARG A 59 -7.26 10.54 -5.62
N ASP A 60 -7.01 9.64 -4.67
CA ASP A 60 -7.92 8.56 -4.33
C ASP A 60 -8.61 8.84 -2.98
N PRO A 61 -9.86 8.38 -2.79
CA PRO A 61 -10.53 8.47 -1.50
C PRO A 61 -9.71 7.78 -0.41
N HIS A 62 -9.53 8.44 0.73
CA HIS A 62 -8.68 7.91 1.81
C HIS A 62 -9.19 6.56 2.34
N ASP A 63 -10.50 6.34 2.34
CA ASP A 63 -11.09 5.06 2.74
C ASP A 63 -10.69 3.92 1.79
N THR A 64 -10.58 4.21 0.50
CA THR A 64 -10.11 3.24 -0.50
C THR A 64 -8.64 2.90 -0.29
N ILE A 65 -7.81 3.90 0.01
CA ILE A 65 -6.40 3.70 0.33
C ILE A 65 -6.24 2.85 1.60
N ARG A 66 -6.97 3.18 2.68
CA ARG A 66 -6.91 2.43 3.93
C ARG A 66 -7.35 0.98 3.75
N ARG A 67 -8.41 0.73 2.99
CA ARG A 67 -8.84 -0.63 2.64
C ARG A 67 -7.76 -1.42 1.91
N HIS A 68 -7.13 -0.83 0.90
CA HIS A 68 -6.02 -1.46 0.19
C HIS A 68 -4.89 -1.84 1.16
N ILE A 69 -4.48 -0.90 2.02
CA ILE A 69 -3.43 -1.12 3.02
C ILE A 69 -3.82 -2.25 3.98
N MET A 70 -5.07 -2.28 4.47
CA MET A 70 -5.58 -3.36 5.34
C MET A 70 -5.57 -4.72 4.64
N ASP A 71 -5.98 -4.80 3.37
CA ASP A 71 -5.97 -6.04 2.59
C ASP A 71 -4.54 -6.56 2.41
N ARG A 72 -3.60 -5.66 2.13
CA ARG A 72 -2.17 -6.01 2.02
C ARG A 72 -1.57 -6.42 3.36
N ALA A 73 -1.93 -5.76 4.46
CA ALA A 73 -1.50 -6.17 5.80
C ALA A 73 -1.98 -7.59 6.15
N ARG A 74 -3.23 -7.94 5.80
CA ARG A 74 -3.74 -9.32 5.96
C ARG A 74 -2.94 -10.32 5.14
N ALA A 75 -2.63 -9.99 3.87
CA ALA A 75 -1.83 -10.86 3.00
C ALA A 75 -0.40 -11.08 3.53
N LEU A 76 0.13 -10.13 4.31
CA LEU A 76 1.46 -10.22 4.94
C LEU A 76 1.43 -10.83 6.36
N GLY A 77 0.26 -11.05 6.95
CA GLY A 77 0.13 -11.45 8.35
C GLY A 77 0.48 -10.34 9.34
N LEU A 78 0.39 -9.08 8.92
CA LEU A 78 0.76 -7.88 9.69
C LEU A 78 -0.46 -7.03 10.07
N SER A 79 -1.64 -7.63 10.19
CA SER A 79 -2.88 -6.89 10.51
C SER A 79 -2.81 -6.14 11.85
N SER A 80 -1.94 -6.56 12.76
CA SER A 80 -1.69 -5.85 14.04
C SER A 80 -0.97 -4.52 13.88
N GLU A 81 -0.44 -4.19 12.70
CA GLU A 81 0.17 -2.88 12.42
C GLU A 81 -0.87 -1.83 11.98
N ILE A 82 -2.10 -2.26 11.65
CA ILE A 82 -3.16 -1.35 11.25
C ILE A 82 -3.61 -0.52 12.46
N PRO A 83 -3.68 0.82 12.33
CA PRO A 83 -4.17 1.68 13.40
C PRO A 83 -5.61 1.31 13.82
N ASP A 84 -5.86 1.28 15.14
CA ASP A 84 -7.14 0.88 15.73
C ASP A 84 -8.30 1.83 15.35
N ASP A 85 -7.99 3.07 14.98
CA ASP A 85 -8.97 4.05 14.52
C ASP A 85 -9.48 3.77 13.10
N TRP A 86 -8.94 2.80 12.37
CA TRP A 86 -9.42 2.45 11.03
C TRP A 86 -10.55 1.42 11.10
N ASN A 87 -11.72 1.81 10.62
CA ASN A 87 -12.86 0.91 10.49
C ASN A 87 -12.65 -0.10 9.34
N PRO A 88 -13.35 -1.25 9.35
CA PRO A 88 -13.24 -2.27 8.31
C PRO A 88 -13.53 -1.78 6.88
N ASP A 89 -14.35 -0.73 6.73
CA ASP A 89 -14.67 -0.11 5.45
C ASP A 89 -13.65 0.96 5.02
N GLY A 90 -12.60 1.17 5.82
CA GLY A 90 -11.58 2.16 5.60
C GLY A 90 -11.97 3.55 6.08
N SER A 91 -13.15 3.78 6.66
CA SER A 91 -13.42 5.05 7.35
C SER A 91 -12.57 5.17 8.63
N LEU A 92 -12.45 6.38 9.17
CA LEU A 92 -11.89 6.56 10.51
C LEU A 92 -13.02 6.50 11.55
N SER A 93 -12.72 5.95 12.71
CA SER A 93 -13.56 6.05 13.89
C SER A 93 -13.63 7.52 14.29
N GLU A 94 -14.85 8.05 14.46
CA GLU A 94 -15.06 9.39 15.00
C GLU A 94 -14.36 9.48 16.37
N SER A 95 -13.55 10.53 16.58
CA SER A 95 -12.93 10.86 17.86
C SER A 95 -13.87 11.66 18.75
#